data_AF-A0A524FGB9-F1
#
_entry.id   AF-A0A524FGB9-F1
#
_cell.length_a   1.000
_cell.length_b   1.000
_cell.length_c   1.000
_cell.angle_alpha   90.00
_cell.angle_beta   90.00
_cell.angle_gamma   90.00
#
_symmetry.space_group_name_H-M   'P 1'
#
loop_
_entity.id
_entity.type
_entity.pdbx_description
1 polymer ?
#
loop_
_entity_poly.entity_id
_entity_poly.type
_entity_poly.pdbx_seq_one_letter_code
_entity_poly.pdbx_strand_id
1 'polypeptide(L)'
;MTEEVVYIANVEPDIYRKLQQHLDTLPIGFPATTSGVEIKILKFLFTPEEALIGINMRFIPEPPIKIFRRVKKYGISLEQVEIVLKRMYKKGSINVTRIQKEDKEIFHYHNAFLAVGMYEYQLHRMTPEFYQNFELYMDEAFRDEVASTKINQLRTIPVEESITPEHNIASHDELKGLLDRAE
;
A
#
# COMPACT_ATOMS: atom_id res chain seq x y z
N MET A 1 13.85 -5.79 19.88
CA MET A 1 13.87 -7.00 19.03
C MET A 1 15.24 -7.63 19.11
N THR A 2 15.35 -8.93 18.84
CA THR A 2 16.67 -9.57 18.72
C THR A 2 17.36 -9.06 17.46
N GLU A 3 18.66 -8.77 17.54
CA GLU A 3 19.49 -8.34 16.40
C GLU A 3 19.43 -9.34 15.23
N GLU A 4 19.13 -10.60 15.52
CA GLU A 4 19.00 -11.71 14.59
C GLU A 4 17.85 -11.53 13.56
N VAL A 5 16.70 -10.97 13.96
CA VAL A 5 15.57 -10.75 13.03
C VAL A 5 15.89 -9.64 12.03
N VAL A 6 16.49 -8.55 12.55
CA VAL A 6 16.94 -7.43 11.73
C VAL A 6 18.06 -7.88 10.80
N TYR A 7 18.96 -8.73 11.27
CA TYR A 7 19.99 -9.36 10.46
C TYR A 7 19.40 -10.23 9.36
N ILE A 8 18.48 -11.16 9.65
CA ILE A 8 17.84 -12.02 8.62
C ILE A 8 17.14 -11.18 7.56
N ALA A 9 16.37 -10.17 7.97
CA ALA A 9 15.68 -9.28 7.03
C ALA A 9 16.64 -8.43 6.19
N ASN A 10 17.77 -7.98 6.76
CA ASN A 10 18.78 -7.19 6.07
C ASN A 10 19.74 -8.02 5.20
N VAL A 11 19.93 -9.29 5.54
CA VAL A 11 20.86 -10.21 4.85
C VAL A 11 20.17 -10.91 3.69
N GLU A 12 18.85 -11.06 3.71
CA GLU A 12 18.10 -11.66 2.62
C GLU A 12 18.12 -10.71 1.41
N PRO A 13 18.96 -10.97 0.37
CA PRO A 13 19.25 -9.99 -0.67
C PRO A 13 18.02 -9.65 -1.54
N ASP A 14 16.97 -10.45 -1.38
CA ASP A 14 15.82 -10.53 -2.27
C ASP A 14 14.49 -10.29 -1.53
N ILE A 15 14.51 -9.79 -0.28
CA ILE A 15 13.28 -9.62 0.51
C ILE A 15 12.24 -8.74 -0.20
N TYR A 16 12.68 -7.67 -0.86
CA TYR A 16 11.80 -6.78 -1.60
C TYR A 16 11.25 -7.40 -2.88
N ARG A 17 12.02 -8.28 -3.53
CA ARG A 17 11.53 -9.04 -4.69
C ARG A 17 10.51 -10.08 -4.27
N LYS A 18 10.72 -10.77 -3.15
CA LYS A 18 9.72 -11.67 -2.55
C LYS A 18 8.45 -10.94 -2.17
N LEU A 19 8.57 -9.74 -1.59
CA LEU A 19 7.42 -8.88 -1.31
C LEU A 19 6.71 -8.48 -2.59
N GLN A 20 7.43 -8.05 -3.62
CA GLN A 20 6.88 -7.73 -4.94
C GLN A 20 6.08 -8.92 -5.49
N GLN A 21 6.70 -10.10 -5.59
CA GLN A 21 6.06 -11.31 -6.11
C GLN A 21 4.81 -11.70 -5.30
N HIS A 22 4.85 -11.52 -3.98
CA HIS A 22 3.68 -11.76 -3.12
C HIS A 22 2.55 -10.77 -3.40
N LEU A 23 2.85 -9.48 -3.48
CA LEU A 23 1.86 -8.44 -3.83
C LEU A 23 1.33 -8.61 -5.25
N ASP A 24 2.14 -9.19 -6.15
CA ASP A 24 1.75 -9.52 -7.52
C ASP A 24 0.75 -10.67 -7.63
N THR A 25 0.53 -11.41 -6.54
CA THR A 25 -0.54 -12.44 -6.49
C THR A 25 -1.91 -11.88 -6.11
N LEU A 26 -1.99 -10.59 -5.80
CA LEU A 26 -3.23 -9.94 -5.37
C LEU A 26 -4.16 -9.64 -6.57
N PRO A 27 -5.46 -9.35 -6.33
CA PRO A 27 -6.40 -9.04 -7.42
C PRO A 27 -5.97 -7.90 -8.36
N ILE A 28 -5.26 -6.90 -7.82
CA ILE A 28 -4.43 -5.98 -8.60
C ILE A 28 -3.02 -6.23 -8.15
N GLY A 29 -2.21 -6.71 -9.09
CA GLY A 29 -0.85 -7.14 -8.86
C GLY A 29 0.12 -5.97 -8.62
N PHE A 30 1.39 -6.32 -8.64
CA PHE A 30 2.52 -5.44 -8.46
C PHE A 30 3.63 -5.91 -9.41
N PRO A 31 3.45 -5.76 -10.74
CA PRO A 31 4.30 -6.44 -11.70
C PRO A 31 5.76 -6.00 -11.62
N ALA A 32 6.68 -6.90 -11.95
CA ALA A 32 8.09 -6.55 -12.08
C ALA A 32 8.32 -5.66 -13.30
N THR A 33 9.25 -4.71 -13.20
CA THR A 33 9.63 -3.83 -14.31
C THR A 33 11.05 -4.08 -14.79
N THR A 34 11.39 -3.58 -15.99
CA THR A 34 12.75 -3.66 -16.51
C THR A 34 13.69 -2.72 -15.74
N SER A 35 13.20 -1.54 -15.33
CA SER A 35 13.99 -0.57 -14.57
C SER A 35 14.18 -0.94 -13.09
N GLY A 36 13.36 -1.85 -12.56
CA GLY A 36 13.35 -2.21 -11.15
C GLY A 36 12.74 -1.12 -10.26
N VAL A 37 11.99 -0.17 -10.84
CA VAL A 37 11.39 0.96 -10.13
C VAL A 37 10.38 0.52 -9.06
N GLU A 38 9.71 -0.62 -9.28
CA GLU A 38 8.77 -1.23 -8.34
C GLU A 38 9.46 -1.58 -7.01
N ILE A 39 10.72 -1.98 -7.05
CA ILE A 39 11.52 -2.27 -5.84
C ILE A 39 11.88 -0.98 -5.10
N LYS A 40 12.13 0.12 -5.82
CA LYS A 40 12.38 1.43 -5.18
C LYS A 40 11.15 1.91 -4.42
N ILE A 41 9.96 1.73 -5.01
CA ILE A 41 8.68 2.01 -4.37
C ILE A 41 8.51 1.16 -3.11
N LEU A 42 8.78 -0.15 -3.16
CA LEU A 42 8.67 -1.01 -1.98
C LEU A 42 9.68 -0.64 -0.88
N LYS A 43 10.90 -0.23 -1.23
CA LYS A 43 11.90 0.26 -0.27
C LYS A 43 11.46 1.56 0.42
N PHE A 44 10.73 2.41 -0.28
CA PHE A 44 10.12 3.59 0.32
C PHE A 44 8.99 3.20 1.30
N LEU A 45 8.15 2.24 0.90
CA LEU A 45 6.96 1.83 1.66
C LEU A 45 7.25 0.86 2.81
N PHE A 46 8.35 0.11 2.80
CA PHE A 46 8.64 -0.95 3.77
C PHE A 46 10.12 -0.96 4.19
N THR A 47 10.36 -1.09 5.49
CA THR A 47 11.66 -1.58 5.97
C THR A 47 11.80 -3.07 5.64
N PRO A 48 13.01 -3.65 5.64
CA PRO A 48 13.19 -5.08 5.38
C PRO A 48 12.39 -5.97 6.34
N GLU A 49 12.32 -5.58 7.62
CA GLU A 49 11.50 -6.25 8.63
C GLU A 49 10.00 -6.21 8.29
N GLU A 50 9.50 -5.05 7.88
CA GLU A 50 8.10 -4.89 7.49
C GLU A 50 7.78 -5.67 6.22
N ALA A 51 8.72 -5.75 5.28
CA ALA A 51 8.59 -6.57 4.08
C ALA A 51 8.47 -8.06 4.43
N LEU A 52 9.28 -8.55 5.38
CA LEU A 52 9.17 -9.92 5.90
C LEU A 52 7.78 -10.23 6.46
N ILE A 53 7.21 -9.30 7.24
CA ILE A 53 5.83 -9.45 7.74
C ILE A 53 4.82 -9.37 6.58
N GLY A 54 4.95 -8.41 5.67
CA GLY A 54 4.05 -8.18 4.54
C GLY A 54 3.93 -9.37 3.58
N ILE A 55 5.04 -10.08 3.32
CA ILE A 55 5.04 -11.35 2.55
C ILE A 55 4.15 -12.42 3.21
N ASN A 56 4.03 -12.40 4.54
CA ASN A 56 3.27 -13.37 5.31
C ASN A 56 1.85 -12.88 5.67
N MET A 57 1.43 -11.75 5.10
CA MET A 57 0.08 -11.20 5.21
C MET A 57 -0.78 -11.57 4.00
N ARG A 58 -2.10 -11.52 4.17
CA ARG A 58 -3.07 -11.68 3.08
C ARG A 58 -3.72 -10.34 2.78
N PHE A 59 -4.40 -10.21 1.65
CA PHE A 59 -5.29 -9.08 1.41
C PHE A 59 -6.64 -9.19 2.15
N ILE A 60 -6.94 -10.37 2.72
CA ILE A 60 -8.09 -10.61 3.59
C ILE A 60 -7.72 -10.24 5.04
N PRO A 61 -8.55 -9.47 5.77
CA PRO A 61 -8.28 -9.08 7.16
C PRO A 61 -8.11 -10.26 8.12
N GLU A 62 -6.95 -10.34 8.78
CA GLU A 62 -6.64 -11.38 9.77
C GLU A 62 -6.15 -10.78 11.11
N PRO A 63 -6.42 -11.43 12.26
CA PRO A 63 -5.90 -10.98 13.54
C PRO A 63 -4.38 -11.23 13.64
N PRO A 64 -3.63 -10.45 14.45
CA PRO A 64 -2.18 -10.58 14.60
C PRO A 64 -1.69 -12.00 14.88
N ILE A 65 -2.43 -12.77 15.67
CA ILE A 65 -2.08 -14.16 16.01
C ILE A 65 -1.96 -15.08 14.78
N LYS A 66 -2.76 -14.87 13.73
CA LYS A 66 -2.67 -15.67 12.50
C LYS A 66 -1.43 -15.32 11.70
N ILE A 67 -1.06 -14.04 11.65
CA ILE A 67 0.16 -13.56 10.98
C ILE A 67 1.39 -14.08 11.75
N PHE A 68 1.39 -13.95 13.08
CA PHE A 68 2.42 -14.47 13.98
C PHE A 68 2.71 -15.97 13.74
N ARG A 69 1.67 -16.80 13.60
CA ARG A 69 1.86 -18.24 13.33
C ARG A 69 2.70 -18.53 12.08
N ARG A 70 2.72 -17.64 11.09
CA ARG A 70 3.50 -17.78 9.84
C ARG A 70 4.93 -17.24 9.98
N VAL A 71 5.15 -16.26 10.85
CA VAL A 71 6.46 -15.58 11.01
C VAL A 71 7.24 -16.01 12.25
N LYS A 72 6.63 -16.75 13.18
CA LYS A 72 7.30 -17.21 14.43
C LYS A 72 8.57 -18.04 14.18
N LYS A 73 8.68 -18.68 13.01
CA LYS A 73 9.86 -19.44 12.59
C LYS A 73 11.12 -18.58 12.40
N TYR A 74 10.95 -17.26 12.28
CA TYR A 74 12.04 -16.29 12.20
C TYR A 74 12.45 -15.74 13.57
N GLY A 75 11.99 -16.33 14.68
CA GLY A 75 12.33 -15.87 16.03
C GLY A 75 11.58 -14.62 16.49
N ILE A 76 10.54 -14.20 15.78
CA ILE A 76 9.73 -13.01 16.08
C ILE A 76 8.63 -13.38 17.09
N SER A 77 8.46 -12.60 18.16
CA SER A 77 7.38 -12.78 19.14
C SER A 77 6.04 -12.18 18.65
N LEU A 78 4.92 -12.59 19.25
CA LEU A 78 3.61 -12.02 18.93
C LEU A 78 3.57 -10.50 19.18
N GLU A 79 4.12 -10.06 20.30
CA GLU A 79 4.19 -8.63 20.65
C GLU A 79 4.96 -7.82 19.60
N GLN A 80 6.07 -8.37 19.09
CA GLN A 80 6.83 -7.73 18.01
C GLN A 80 6.00 -7.63 16.73
N VAL A 81 5.28 -8.69 16.36
CA VAL A 81 4.37 -8.65 15.20
C VAL A 81 3.32 -7.55 15.36
N GLU A 82 2.72 -7.41 16.54
CA GLU A 82 1.74 -6.35 16.80
C GLU A 82 2.34 -4.95 16.69
N ILE A 83 3.55 -4.73 17.20
CA ILE A 83 4.27 -3.46 17.09
C ILE A 83 4.53 -3.12 15.62
N VAL A 84 5.02 -4.08 14.84
CA VAL A 84 5.33 -3.91 13.41
C VAL A 84 4.07 -3.62 12.61
N LEU A 85 2.99 -4.38 12.83
CA LEU A 85 1.71 -4.14 12.15
C LEU A 85 1.15 -2.76 12.47
N LYS A 86 1.21 -2.31 13.73
CA LYS A 86 0.78 -0.95 14.10
C LYS A 86 1.64 0.12 13.41
N ARG A 87 2.96 -0.10 13.29
CA ARG A 87 3.88 0.81 12.58
C ARG A 87 3.57 0.87 11.09
N MET A 88 3.42 -0.28 10.43
CA MET A 88 3.07 -0.39 9.02
C MET A 88 1.73 0.30 8.71
N TYR A 89 0.73 0.12 9.58
CA TYR A 89 -0.57 0.78 9.46
C TYR A 89 -0.44 2.31 9.61
N LYS A 90 0.22 2.81 10.67
CA LYS A 90 0.44 4.26 10.86
C LYS A 90 1.24 4.90 9.74
N LYS A 91 2.11 4.12 9.08
CA LYS A 91 2.88 4.56 7.92
C LYS A 91 2.08 4.52 6.62
N GLY A 92 0.94 3.83 6.58
CA GLY A 92 0.12 3.72 5.38
C GLY A 92 0.60 2.65 4.39
N SER A 93 1.25 1.59 4.88
CA SER A 93 1.74 0.48 4.03
C SER A 93 0.82 -0.75 4.03
N ILE A 94 -0.14 -0.81 4.96
CA ILE A 94 -1.13 -1.89 5.10
C ILE A 94 -2.46 -1.31 5.56
N ASN A 95 -3.51 -2.13 5.47
CA ASN A 95 -4.85 -1.80 5.92
C ASN A 95 -5.20 -2.43 7.27
N VAL A 96 -6.17 -1.83 7.94
CA VAL A 96 -6.79 -2.37 9.15
C VAL A 96 -8.31 -2.39 8.98
N THR A 97 -8.94 -3.49 9.40
CA THR A 97 -10.39 -3.61 9.57
C THR A 97 -10.68 -3.72 11.06
N ARG A 98 -11.61 -2.91 11.55
CA ARG A 98 -12.10 -2.95 12.93
C ARG A 98 -13.28 -3.90 13.00
N ILE A 99 -13.20 -4.90 13.88
CA ILE A 99 -14.26 -5.89 14.08
C ILE A 99 -14.73 -5.79 15.53
N GLN A 100 -16.03 -5.55 15.71
CA GLN A 100 -16.66 -5.57 17.02
C GLN A 100 -17.00 -7.03 17.40
N LYS A 101 -16.47 -7.52 18.52
CA LYS A 101 -16.84 -8.82 19.07
C LYS A 101 -16.97 -8.74 20.59
N GLU A 102 -18.14 -9.11 21.12
CA GLU A 102 -18.38 -9.29 22.57
C GLU A 102 -17.84 -8.11 23.39
N ASP A 103 -18.21 -6.88 22.99
CA ASP A 103 -17.81 -5.60 23.59
C ASP A 103 -16.32 -5.22 23.50
N LYS A 104 -15.55 -5.92 22.67
CA LYS A 104 -14.15 -5.57 22.37
C LYS A 104 -13.97 -5.25 20.89
N GLU A 105 -13.28 -4.15 20.62
CA GLU A 105 -12.78 -3.83 19.29
C GLU A 105 -11.53 -4.65 19.02
N ILE A 106 -11.55 -5.43 17.94
CA ILE A 106 -10.43 -6.27 17.50
C ILE A 106 -9.95 -5.73 16.15
N PHE A 107 -8.64 -5.49 16.06
CA PHE A 107 -8.01 -5.05 14.82
C PHE A 107 -7.55 -6.26 14.00
N HIS A 108 -8.02 -6.31 12.76
CA HIS A 108 -7.55 -7.25 11.76
C HIS A 108 -6.72 -6.51 10.71
N TYR A 109 -5.58 -7.06 10.33
CA TYR A 109 -4.63 -6.44 9.42
C TYR A 109 -4.56 -7.20 8.10
N HIS A 110 -4.31 -6.48 7.01
CA HIS A 110 -4.13 -7.06 5.68
C HIS A 110 -3.31 -6.16 4.76
N ASN A 111 -2.72 -6.74 3.72
CA ASN A 111 -2.02 -5.98 2.69
C ASN A 111 -3.00 -5.01 2.00
N ALA A 112 -2.54 -3.77 1.82
CA ALA A 112 -3.20 -2.78 0.99
C ALA A 112 -2.85 -3.00 -0.49
N PHE A 113 -3.66 -2.46 -1.40
CA PHE A 113 -3.27 -2.32 -2.81
C PHE A 113 -2.38 -1.10 -2.99
N LEU A 114 -1.69 -0.99 -4.14
CA LEU A 114 -0.78 0.13 -4.37
C LEU A 114 -1.51 1.47 -4.50
N ALA A 115 -2.33 1.68 -5.54
CA ALA A 115 -2.95 2.97 -5.81
C ALA A 115 -4.07 3.31 -4.80
N VAL A 116 -5.15 2.51 -4.77
CA VAL A 116 -6.22 2.62 -3.75
C VAL A 116 -5.73 1.96 -2.45
N GLY A 117 -4.84 2.66 -1.76
CA GLY A 117 -4.11 2.13 -0.61
C GLY A 117 -2.77 2.81 -0.40
N MET A 118 -1.69 2.04 -0.55
CA MET A 118 -0.35 2.41 -0.09
C MET A 118 0.08 3.80 -0.56
N TYR A 119 -0.14 4.13 -1.83
CA TYR A 119 0.18 5.41 -2.45
C TYR A 119 -0.65 6.56 -1.87
N GLU A 120 -1.97 6.44 -1.83
CA GLU A 120 -2.88 7.45 -1.26
C GLU A 120 -2.55 7.77 0.20
N TYR A 121 -2.14 6.77 0.97
CA TYR A 121 -1.78 6.96 2.38
C TYR A 121 -0.44 7.70 2.57
N GLN A 122 0.34 7.92 1.51
CA GLN A 122 1.58 8.70 1.56
C GLN A 122 1.36 10.20 1.38
N LEU A 123 0.12 10.72 1.38
CA LEU A 123 -0.17 12.15 1.15
C LEU A 123 0.71 13.11 1.97
N HIS A 124 0.98 12.79 3.24
CA HIS A 124 1.80 13.63 4.14
C HIS A 124 3.29 13.23 4.18
N ARG A 125 3.71 12.29 3.33
CA ARG A 125 5.08 11.74 3.28
C ARG A 125 5.67 11.75 1.88
N MET A 126 4.95 12.30 0.90
CA MET A 126 5.36 12.27 -0.49
C MET A 126 6.66 13.04 -0.72
N THR A 127 7.59 12.44 -1.46
CA THR A 127 8.84 13.07 -1.90
C THR A 127 8.86 13.17 -3.42
N PRO A 128 9.59 14.13 -4.01
CA PRO A 128 9.73 14.21 -5.46
C PRO A 128 10.24 12.91 -6.08
N GLU A 129 11.19 12.25 -5.42
CA GLU A 129 11.74 10.95 -5.87
C GLU A 129 10.69 9.84 -5.83
N PHE A 130 9.89 9.75 -4.76
CA PHE A 130 8.83 8.75 -4.68
C PHE A 130 7.77 8.95 -5.77
N TYR A 131 7.38 10.21 -6.00
CA TYR A 131 6.44 10.56 -7.07
C TYR A 131 6.98 10.20 -8.46
N GLN A 132 8.24 10.54 -8.76
CA GLN A 132 8.87 10.20 -10.03
C GLN A 132 8.99 8.68 -10.24
N ASN A 133 9.35 7.93 -9.20
CA ASN A 133 9.37 6.47 -9.26
C ASN A 133 7.96 5.91 -9.50
N PHE A 134 6.93 6.49 -8.87
CA PHE A 134 5.55 6.07 -9.06
C PHE A 134 5.07 6.34 -10.49
N GLU A 135 5.31 7.54 -11.05
CA GLU A 135 4.97 7.87 -12.45
C GLU A 135 5.65 6.90 -13.44
N LEU A 136 6.94 6.62 -13.26
CA LEU A 136 7.65 5.64 -14.09
C LEU A 136 7.03 4.24 -13.96
N TYR A 137 6.66 3.83 -12.75
CA TYR A 137 6.03 2.53 -12.52
C TYR A 137 4.63 2.43 -13.13
N MET A 138 3.85 3.53 -13.11
CA MET A 138 2.57 3.62 -13.80
C MET A 138 2.74 3.37 -15.29
N ASP A 139 3.75 3.98 -15.91
CA ASP A 139 4.00 3.88 -17.35
C ASP A 139 4.62 2.55 -17.77
N GLU A 140 5.50 1.96 -16.95
CA GLU A 140 6.17 0.70 -17.29
C GLU A 140 5.30 -0.56 -17.09
N ALA A 141 4.40 -0.56 -16.10
CA ALA A 141 3.65 -1.78 -15.76
C ALA A 141 2.28 -1.56 -15.11
N PHE A 142 2.18 -0.67 -14.12
CA PHE A 142 1.01 -0.69 -13.23
C PHE A 142 -0.29 -0.23 -13.92
N ARG A 143 -0.22 0.67 -14.90
CA ARG A 143 -1.39 1.08 -15.70
C ARG A 143 -2.05 -0.10 -16.41
N ASP A 144 -1.23 -0.97 -17.02
CA ASP A 144 -1.71 -2.14 -17.75
C ASP A 144 -2.29 -3.18 -16.79
N GLU A 145 -1.69 -3.37 -15.62
CA GLU A 145 -2.21 -4.25 -14.57
C GLU A 145 -3.62 -3.83 -14.11
N VAL A 146 -3.82 -2.54 -13.86
CA VAL A 146 -5.13 -2.01 -13.45
C VAL A 146 -6.18 -2.16 -14.56
N ALA A 147 -5.78 -2.02 -15.83
CA ALA A 147 -6.70 -2.12 -16.96
C ALA A 147 -7.02 -3.57 -17.38
N SER A 148 -6.11 -4.52 -17.12
CA SER A 148 -6.19 -5.89 -17.64
C SER A 148 -6.64 -6.93 -16.61
N THR A 149 -6.73 -6.57 -15.33
CA THR A 149 -7.18 -7.50 -14.29
C THR A 149 -8.59 -8.02 -14.56
N LYS A 150 -8.80 -9.33 -14.33
CA LYS A 150 -10.11 -9.98 -14.48
C LYS A 150 -11.13 -9.47 -13.47
N ILE A 151 -10.67 -8.94 -12.33
CA ILE A 151 -11.52 -8.41 -11.27
C ILE A 151 -11.23 -6.92 -11.17
N ASN A 152 -12.03 -6.12 -11.89
CA ASN A 152 -11.90 -4.66 -11.83
C ASN A 152 -12.12 -4.17 -10.39
N GLN A 153 -11.18 -3.36 -9.89
CA GLN A 153 -11.36 -2.66 -8.61
C GLN A 153 -12.53 -1.68 -8.67
N LEU A 154 -12.82 -1.13 -9.85
CA LEU A 154 -13.91 -0.17 -10.08
C LEU A 154 -14.96 -0.80 -10.98
N ARG A 155 -16.22 -0.74 -10.56
CA ARG A 155 -17.37 -1.14 -11.40
C ARG A 155 -18.36 0.00 -11.51
N THR A 156 -18.82 0.27 -12.72
CA THR A 156 -19.92 1.21 -12.95
C THR A 156 -21.23 0.55 -12.56
N ILE A 157 -22.00 1.21 -11.69
CA ILE A 157 -23.40 0.86 -11.39
C ILE A 157 -24.26 1.92 -12.07
N PRO A 158 -24.94 1.60 -13.19
CA PRO A 158 -25.85 2.55 -13.79
C PRO A 158 -27.03 2.78 -12.84
N VAL A 159 -27.30 4.04 -12.51
CA VAL A 159 -28.45 4.45 -11.69
C VAL A 159 -29.57 5.08 -12.54
N GLU A 160 -29.43 5.05 -13.87
CA GLU A 160 -30.38 5.61 -14.86
C GLU A 160 -30.72 7.10 -14.66
N GLU A 161 -29.89 7.83 -13.93
CA GLU A 161 -30.03 9.27 -13.70
C GLU A 161 -29.01 10.05 -14.56
N SER A 162 -29.44 11.21 -15.05
CA SER A 162 -28.58 12.16 -15.73
C SER A 162 -28.23 13.31 -14.80
N ILE A 163 -26.94 13.52 -14.55
CA ILE A 163 -26.45 14.73 -13.90
C ILE A 163 -26.22 15.77 -15.00
N THR A 164 -26.86 16.94 -14.93
CA THR A 164 -26.51 18.07 -15.79
C THR A 164 -25.11 18.56 -15.41
N PRO A 165 -24.11 18.52 -16.31
CA PRO A 165 -22.77 18.98 -15.97
C PRO A 165 -22.76 20.49 -15.78
N GLU A 166 -22.75 20.94 -14.52
CA GLU A 166 -22.44 22.34 -14.19
C GLU A 166 -20.92 22.50 -14.16
N HIS A 167 -20.33 22.84 -15.30
CA HIS A 167 -18.92 23.15 -15.40
C HIS A 167 -18.63 24.54 -14.81
N ASN A 168 -18.59 24.65 -13.48
CA ASN A 168 -18.08 25.84 -12.78
C ASN A 168 -16.55 25.86 -12.86
N ILE A 169 -16.01 25.88 -14.09
CA ILE A 169 -14.58 26.00 -14.34
C ILE A 169 -14.26 27.48 -14.25
N ALA A 170 -13.54 27.87 -13.20
CA ALA A 170 -12.99 29.22 -13.10
C ALA A 170 -12.08 29.46 -14.31
N SER A 171 -12.26 30.61 -14.94
CA SER A 171 -11.36 31.07 -16.00
C SER A 171 -9.94 31.22 -15.47
N HIS A 172 -8.97 31.17 -16.39
CA HIS A 172 -7.57 31.44 -16.08
C HIS A 172 -7.38 32.75 -15.28
N ASP A 173 -8.15 33.79 -15.64
CA ASP A 173 -8.05 35.10 -15.01
C ASP A 173 -8.61 35.13 -13.59
N GLU A 174 -9.68 34.37 -13.33
CA GLU A 174 -10.22 34.19 -11.97
C GLU A 174 -9.24 33.43 -11.07
N LEU A 175 -8.59 32.38 -11.61
CA LEU A 175 -7.55 31.64 -10.90
C LEU A 175 -6.34 32.53 -10.58
N LYS A 176 -5.87 33.32 -11.54
CA LYS A 176 -4.76 34.25 -11.34
C LYS A 176 -5.10 35.31 -10.29
N GLY A 177 -6.29 35.90 -10.38
CA GLY A 177 -6.75 36.87 -9.38
C GLY A 177 -6.94 36.28 -7.98
N LEU A 178 -7.22 34.97 -7.84
CA LEU A 178 -7.24 34.30 -6.53
C LEU A 178 -5.83 34.15 -5.94
N LEU A 179 -4.84 33.82 -6.78
CA LEU A 179 -3.43 33.72 -6.36
C LEU A 179 -2.89 35.08 -5.92
N ASP A 180 -3.14 36.13 -6.71
CA ASP A 180 -2.68 37.49 -6.43
C ASP A 180 -3.29 38.09 -5.13
N ARG A 181 -4.45 37.59 -4.68
CA ARG A 181 -5.13 38.02 -3.43
C ARG A 181 -4.74 37.20 -2.20
N ALA A 182 -4.02 36.09 -2.39
CA ALA A 182 -3.59 35.20 -1.32
C ALA A 182 -2.17 35.53 -0.81
N GLU A 183 -1.43 36.40 -1.51
CA GLU A 183 -0.23 37.11 -1.04
C GLU A 183 -0.59 38.32 -0.18
#